data_AF-A0AAU8RZ06-F1
#
_entry.id   AF-A0AAU8RZ06-F1
#
_cell.length_a   1.000
_cell.length_b   1.000
_cell.length_c   1.000
_cell.angle_alpha   90.00
_cell.angle_beta   90.00
_cell.angle_gamma   90.00
#
_symmetry.space_group_name_H-M   'P 1'
#
loop_
_entity.id
_entity.type
_entity.pdbx_description
1 polymer ?
#
loop_
_entity_poly.entity_id
_entity_poly.type
_entity_poly.pdbx_seq_one_letter_code
_entity_poly.pdbx_strand_id
1 'polypeptide(L)'
;MKKTLIIIAFGLTSCNGLTNIDSVENIYYPDSTYFDSSTKFKLDLKNRIKFNKIEELANILFQKNLSPYFELKRGSKISKVIIFRNDHSMIQHRNKLIVRMDSVYGDKPYPIKDFDIILQRYADNNGKDYALPENFDKIFIQIELDSTSNSENLEELLIGILDGFDKVNNQGSNKLNLKIGLKYDDLIRIN
;
A
#
# COMPACT_ATOMS: atom_id res chain seq x y z
N MET A 1 -38.62 -60.97 23.41
CA MET A 1 -38.65 -59.56 22.94
C MET A 1 -38.21 -58.64 24.08
N LYS A 2 -37.52 -57.53 23.76
CA LYS A 2 -36.80 -56.55 24.63
C LYS A 2 -35.36 -56.99 24.94
N LYS A 3 -34.35 -56.62 24.14
CA LYS A 3 -33.64 -55.32 24.02
C LYS A 3 -33.18 -54.76 25.36
N THR A 4 -31.88 -54.73 25.62
CA THR A 4 -31.15 -53.54 26.11
C THR A 4 -29.68 -53.70 25.72
N LEU A 5 -29.22 -52.81 24.85
CA LEU A 5 -27.84 -52.64 24.41
C LEU A 5 -27.23 -51.55 25.31
N ILE A 6 -26.20 -51.87 26.09
CA ILE A 6 -25.49 -50.88 26.90
C ILE A 6 -24.43 -50.26 26.00
N ILE A 7 -24.68 -49.03 25.54
CA ILE A 7 -23.68 -48.21 24.85
C ILE A 7 -22.91 -47.45 25.93
N ILE A 8 -21.65 -47.81 26.13
CA ILE A 8 -20.71 -47.04 26.94
C ILE A 8 -20.25 -45.86 26.08
N ALA A 9 -20.76 -44.67 26.38
CA ALA A 9 -20.31 -43.43 25.77
C ALA A 9 -18.94 -43.05 26.35
N PHE A 10 -17.89 -43.16 25.54
CA PHE A 10 -16.60 -42.55 25.82
C PHE A 10 -16.74 -41.04 25.71
N GLY A 11 -16.82 -40.36 26.86
CA GLY A 11 -16.65 -38.92 26.96
C GLY A 11 -15.17 -38.57 26.78
N LEU A 12 -14.71 -38.47 25.53
CA LEU A 12 -13.51 -37.70 25.22
C LEU A 12 -13.91 -36.22 25.25
N THR A 13 -13.81 -35.60 26.42
CA THR A 13 -13.67 -34.15 26.52
C THR A 13 -12.34 -33.77 25.89
N SER A 14 -12.33 -33.66 24.56
CA SER A 14 -11.30 -32.92 23.84
C SER A 14 -11.45 -31.46 24.23
N CYS A 15 -10.71 -31.05 25.25
CA CYS A 15 -10.35 -29.65 25.43
C CYS A 15 -9.52 -29.26 24.20
N ASN A 16 -10.20 -28.84 23.13
CA ASN A 16 -9.61 -27.97 22.14
C ASN A 16 -9.42 -26.61 22.83
N GLY A 17 -8.38 -26.52 23.66
CA GLY A 17 -7.80 -25.25 24.03
C GLY A 17 -7.35 -24.60 22.74
N LEU A 18 -8.22 -23.77 22.18
CA LEU A 18 -7.91 -22.87 21.08
C LEU A 18 -6.63 -22.12 21.47
N THR A 19 -5.52 -22.55 20.91
CA THR A 19 -4.35 -21.69 20.77
C THR A 19 -4.79 -20.58 19.81
N ASN A 20 -5.26 -19.46 20.35
CA ASN A 20 -5.19 -18.18 19.66
C ASN A 20 -3.69 -17.86 19.51
N ILE A 21 -3.05 -18.52 18.54
CA ILE A 21 -1.85 -17.98 17.94
C ILE A 21 -2.39 -16.78 17.19
N ASP A 22 -2.06 -15.57 17.66
CA ASP A 22 -2.35 -14.32 16.94
C ASP A 22 -1.72 -14.45 15.55
N SER A 23 -2.52 -14.94 14.59
CA SER A 23 -2.05 -15.24 13.26
C SER A 23 -1.75 -13.90 12.60
N VAL A 24 -0.47 -13.64 12.36
CA VAL A 24 -0.04 -12.42 11.68
C VAL A 24 -0.56 -12.47 10.25
N GLU A 25 -1.45 -11.54 9.91
CA GLU A 25 -2.05 -11.43 8.59
C GLU A 25 -1.12 -10.64 7.67
N ASN A 26 -0.77 -11.20 6.51
CA ASN A 26 -0.02 -10.48 5.48
C ASN A 26 -0.98 -9.86 4.48
N ILE A 27 -0.85 -8.55 4.25
CA ILE A 27 -1.64 -7.79 3.26
C ILE A 27 -0.68 -7.28 2.20
N TYR A 28 -1.07 -7.36 0.94
CA TYR A 28 -0.22 -7.05 -0.21
C TYR A 28 -0.82 -5.89 -0.99
N TYR A 29 0.01 -4.90 -1.32
CA TYR A 29 -0.38 -3.77 -2.15
C TYR A 29 0.52 -3.76 -3.41
N PRO A 30 -0.08 -3.92 -4.61
CA PRO A 30 -1.51 -3.86 -4.88
C PRO A 30 -2.31 -5.14 -4.55
N ASP A 31 -1.72 -6.32 -4.76
CA ASP A 31 -2.32 -7.62 -4.42
C ASP A 31 -1.23 -8.70 -4.36
N SER A 32 -1.58 -9.88 -3.83
CA SER A 32 -0.65 -11.00 -3.65
C SER A 32 -0.17 -11.58 -4.98
N THR A 33 -1.01 -11.60 -6.02
CA THR A 33 -0.64 -12.12 -7.34
C THR A 33 0.45 -11.27 -7.98
N TYR A 34 0.31 -9.94 -7.93
CA TYR A 34 1.35 -9.02 -8.35
C TYR A 34 2.60 -9.19 -7.50
N PHE A 35 2.43 -9.28 -6.17
CA PHE A 35 3.52 -9.54 -5.23
C PHE A 35 4.18 -10.91 -5.40
N ASP A 36 3.62 -11.87 -6.13
CA ASP A 36 4.29 -13.15 -6.42
C ASP A 36 4.96 -13.14 -7.80
N SER A 37 4.50 -12.31 -8.73
CA SER A 37 4.97 -12.29 -10.12
C SER A 37 6.31 -11.57 -10.40
N SER A 38 6.71 -10.55 -9.63
CA SER A 38 7.97 -9.80 -9.87
C SER A 38 9.20 -10.33 -9.11
N THR A 39 10.40 -9.82 -9.35
CA THR A 39 11.54 -10.05 -8.44
C THR A 39 11.59 -8.86 -7.49
N LYS A 40 11.49 -9.10 -6.18
CA LYS A 40 11.35 -8.02 -5.18
C LYS A 40 12.57 -7.91 -4.28
N PHE A 41 12.79 -6.70 -3.77
CA PHE A 41 13.81 -6.43 -2.76
C PHE A 41 13.22 -5.58 -1.64
N LYS A 42 13.37 -6.04 -0.39
CA LYS A 42 12.87 -5.31 0.78
C LYS A 42 13.78 -4.13 1.08
N LEU A 43 13.22 -2.92 1.09
CA LEU A 43 13.87 -1.76 1.68
C LEU A 43 13.47 -1.67 3.16
N ASP A 44 14.43 -1.76 4.06
CA ASP A 44 14.17 -1.62 5.50
C ASP A 44 14.07 -0.13 5.86
N LEU A 45 12.95 0.26 6.48
CA LEU A 45 12.70 1.64 6.94
C LEU A 45 13.26 1.91 8.35
N LYS A 46 13.97 0.96 8.96
CA LYS A 46 14.64 1.17 10.24
C LYS A 46 15.77 2.19 10.18
N ASN A 47 16.18 2.65 11.37
CA ASN A 47 17.37 3.48 11.58
C ASN A 47 17.31 4.90 10.98
N ARG A 48 16.12 5.47 10.80
CA ARG A 48 15.93 6.88 10.38
C ARG A 48 16.76 7.27 9.16
N ILE A 49 16.83 6.39 8.16
CA ILE A 49 17.58 6.64 6.93
C ILE A 49 16.94 7.86 6.23
N LYS A 50 17.76 8.80 5.75
CA LYS A 50 17.25 9.98 5.03
C LYS A 50 16.45 9.57 3.80
N PHE A 51 15.36 10.28 3.52
CA PHE A 51 14.46 9.92 2.42
C PHE A 51 15.17 9.89 1.06
N ASN A 52 16.05 10.85 0.78
CA ASN A 52 16.84 10.87 -0.45
C ASN A 52 17.68 9.61 -0.67
N LYS A 53 18.15 8.96 0.40
CA LYS A 53 18.89 7.70 0.32
C LYS A 53 17.96 6.53 -0.01
N ILE A 54 16.71 6.57 0.45
CA ILE A 54 15.68 5.59 0.10
C ILE A 54 15.35 5.70 -1.40
N GLU A 55 15.18 6.91 -1.92
CA GLU A 55 14.98 7.17 -3.35
C GLU A 55 16.15 6.65 -4.19
N GLU A 56 17.39 6.93 -3.78
CA GLU A 56 18.59 6.44 -4.45
C GLU A 56 18.64 4.90 -4.48
N LEU A 57 18.37 4.24 -3.34
CA LEU A 57 18.33 2.78 -3.26
C LEU A 57 17.23 2.19 -4.12
N ALA A 58 16.02 2.78 -4.11
CA ALA A 58 14.93 2.36 -4.97
C ALA A 58 15.32 2.46 -6.46
N ASN A 59 15.98 3.55 -6.86
CA ASN A 59 16.47 3.73 -8.23
C ASN A 59 17.47 2.64 -8.64
N ILE A 60 18.47 2.35 -7.79
CA ILE A 60 19.44 1.27 -8.03
C ILE A 60 18.73 -0.08 -8.22
N LEU A 61 17.69 -0.34 -7.43
CA LEU A 61 16.91 -1.59 -7.54
C LEU A 61 16.16 -1.67 -8.87
N PHE A 62 15.49 -0.60 -9.31
CA PHE A 62 14.82 -0.59 -10.60
C PHE A 62 15.79 -0.76 -11.78
N GLN A 63 16.99 -0.18 -11.72
CA GLN A 63 18.02 -0.40 -12.74
C GLN A 63 18.46 -1.87 -12.82
N LYS A 64 18.31 -2.62 -11.73
CA LYS A 64 18.59 -4.07 -11.65
C LYS A 64 17.34 -4.93 -11.92
N ASN A 65 16.25 -4.35 -12.41
CA ASN A 65 14.96 -5.03 -12.60
C ASN A 65 14.40 -5.67 -11.32
N LEU A 66 14.66 -5.04 -10.17
CA LEU A 66 14.10 -5.43 -8.87
C LEU A 66 13.03 -4.42 -8.45
N SER A 67 11.87 -4.91 -8.01
CA SER A 67 10.81 -4.09 -7.43
C SER A 67 11.12 -3.83 -5.94
N PRO A 68 11.42 -2.58 -5.54
CA PRO A 68 11.53 -2.25 -4.13
C PRO A 68 10.17 -2.40 -3.45
N TYR A 69 10.18 -2.91 -2.22
CA TYR A 69 8.99 -2.94 -1.39
C TYR A 69 9.30 -2.63 0.07
N PHE A 70 8.30 -2.12 0.78
CA PHE A 70 8.35 -1.85 2.22
C PHE A 70 7.48 -2.86 2.97
N GLU A 71 7.86 -3.17 4.22
CA GLU A 71 7.00 -3.92 5.15
C GLU A 71 6.64 -3.01 6.33
N LEU A 72 5.35 -2.80 6.53
CA LEU A 72 4.80 -1.93 7.57
C LEU A 72 4.01 -2.78 8.55
N LYS A 73 4.30 -2.67 9.85
CA LYS A 73 3.59 -3.42 10.89
C LYS A 73 2.44 -2.59 11.46
N ARG A 74 1.20 -3.05 11.28
CA ARG A 74 -0.02 -2.43 11.81
C ARG A 74 -0.75 -3.41 12.74
N GLY A 75 -0.40 -3.44 14.02
CA GLY A 75 -0.96 -4.40 14.98
C GLY A 75 -0.59 -5.86 14.61
N SER A 76 -1.60 -6.69 14.37
CA SER A 76 -1.46 -8.08 13.90
C SER A 76 -1.29 -8.20 12.38
N LYS A 77 -1.25 -7.09 11.64
CA LYS A 77 -1.10 -7.06 10.18
C LYS A 77 0.30 -6.64 9.76
N ILE A 78 0.83 -7.28 8.72
CA ILE A 78 2.03 -6.84 7.99
C ILE A 78 1.61 -6.45 6.59
N SER A 79 1.68 -5.17 6.28
CA SER A 79 1.41 -4.63 4.95
C SER A 79 2.70 -4.63 4.14
N LYS A 80 2.69 -5.28 2.96
CA LYS A 80 3.80 -5.28 2.00
C LYS A 80 3.44 -4.38 0.84
N VAL A 81 4.16 -3.26 0.72
CA VAL A 81 3.86 -2.20 -0.26
C VAL A 81 4.92 -2.18 -1.33
N ILE A 82 4.58 -2.57 -2.56
CA ILE A 82 5.48 -2.44 -3.70
C ILE A 82 5.53 -0.99 -4.17
N ILE A 83 6.73 -0.51 -4.45
CA ILE A 83 6.96 0.80 -5.05
C ILE A 83 7.06 0.65 -6.56
N PHE A 84 6.31 1.50 -7.25
CA PHE A 84 6.25 1.57 -8.70
C PHE A 84 7.10 2.74 -9.19
N ARG A 85 7.77 2.51 -10.32
CA ARG A 85 8.50 3.54 -11.04
C ARG A 85 7.52 4.31 -11.93
N ASN A 86 7.54 5.63 -11.84
CA ASN A 86 6.82 6.50 -12.77
C ASN A 86 7.82 7.00 -13.84
N ASP A 87 8.21 6.10 -14.73
CA ASP A 87 9.15 6.41 -15.81
C ASP A 87 8.61 7.46 -16.77
N HIS A 88 9.46 8.42 -17.14
CA HIS A 88 9.23 9.35 -18.26
C HIS A 88 7.86 10.05 -18.23
N SER A 89 7.27 10.25 -17.06
CA SER A 89 5.91 10.79 -16.92
C SER A 89 4.85 10.04 -17.74
N MET A 90 5.01 8.72 -17.93
CA MET A 90 4.01 7.88 -18.60
C MET A 90 2.66 7.92 -17.87
N ILE A 91 2.67 8.19 -16.57
CA ILE A 91 1.46 8.50 -15.81
C ILE A 91 1.13 9.98 -16.03
N GLN A 92 -0.01 10.23 -16.68
CA GLN A 92 -0.53 11.58 -16.90
C GLN A 92 -0.76 12.31 -15.58
N HIS A 93 -0.53 13.62 -15.54
CA HIS A 93 -0.67 14.42 -14.32
C HIS A 93 -2.05 14.28 -13.65
N ARG A 94 -3.14 14.31 -14.43
CA ARG A 94 -4.52 14.11 -13.94
C ARG A 94 -4.77 12.76 -13.24
N ASN A 95 -3.90 11.78 -13.48
CA ASN A 95 -3.99 10.46 -12.87
C ASN A 95 -3.24 10.37 -11.53
N LYS A 96 -2.50 11.42 -11.14
CA LYS A 96 -1.67 11.42 -9.94
C LYS A 96 -2.39 12.08 -8.76
N LEU A 97 -2.23 11.48 -7.59
CA LEU A 97 -2.37 12.13 -6.30
C LEU A 97 -0.99 12.24 -5.70
N ILE A 98 -0.48 13.47 -5.62
CA ILE A 98 0.82 13.74 -5.01
C ILE A 98 0.61 13.91 -3.51
N VAL A 99 1.23 13.06 -2.70
CA VAL A 99 1.09 13.04 -1.26
C VAL A 99 2.38 13.53 -0.60
N ARG A 100 2.25 14.55 0.24
CA ARG A 100 3.29 15.11 1.12
C ARG A 100 2.87 14.93 2.57
N MET A 101 3.72 15.31 3.52
CA MET A 101 3.47 15.10 4.95
C MET A 101 2.10 15.58 5.44
N ASP A 102 1.66 16.77 5.02
CA ASP A 102 0.45 17.42 5.53
C ASP A 102 -0.64 17.61 4.47
N SER A 103 -0.37 17.20 3.23
CA SER A 103 -1.17 17.58 2.08
C SER A 103 -1.21 16.53 0.98
N VAL A 104 -2.34 16.49 0.27
CA VAL A 104 -2.52 15.75 -0.98
C VAL A 104 -2.85 16.74 -2.09
N TYR A 105 -2.11 16.67 -3.19
CA TYR A 105 -2.28 17.50 -4.37
C TYR A 105 -2.84 16.66 -5.50
N GLY A 106 -4.04 17.05 -5.93
CA GLY A 106 -4.70 16.53 -7.11
C GLY A 106 -4.95 17.65 -8.11
N ASP A 107 -6.24 17.89 -8.40
CA ASP A 107 -6.74 19.07 -9.11
C ASP A 107 -6.44 20.39 -8.35
N LYS A 108 -6.37 20.33 -7.03
CA LYS A 108 -5.96 21.42 -6.12
C LYS A 108 -5.34 20.81 -4.85
N PRO A 109 -4.71 21.61 -3.97
CA PRO A 109 -4.22 21.12 -2.68
C PRO A 109 -5.36 20.82 -1.71
N TYR A 110 -5.20 19.75 -0.93
CA TYR A 110 -6.07 19.36 0.18
C TYR A 110 -5.24 18.96 1.40
N PRO A 111 -5.79 19.06 2.62
CA PRO A 111 -5.20 18.45 3.81
C PRO A 111 -5.06 16.93 3.69
N ILE A 112 -3.98 16.35 4.22
CA ILE A 112 -3.75 14.89 4.20
C ILE A 112 -4.86 14.11 4.91
N LYS A 113 -5.49 14.69 5.93
CA LYS A 113 -6.62 14.07 6.66
C LYS A 113 -7.85 13.80 5.78
N ASP A 114 -7.94 14.45 4.62
CA ASP A 114 -9.04 14.28 3.66
C ASP A 114 -8.66 13.29 2.54
N PHE A 115 -7.52 12.59 2.67
CA PHE A 115 -6.98 11.71 1.62
C PHE A 115 -7.98 10.67 1.11
N ASP A 116 -8.73 10.01 2.00
CA ASP A 116 -9.76 9.04 1.64
C ASP A 116 -10.91 9.65 0.83
N ILE A 117 -11.36 10.85 1.21
CA ILE A 117 -12.40 11.60 0.49
C ILE A 117 -11.92 11.95 -0.92
N ILE A 118 -10.66 12.42 -1.04
CA ILE A 118 -10.08 12.78 -2.33
C ILE A 118 -9.86 11.53 -3.20
N LEU A 119 -9.37 10.44 -2.61
CA LEU A 119 -9.19 9.17 -3.30
C LEU A 119 -10.52 8.61 -3.82
N GLN A 120 -11.58 8.64 -3.00
CA GLN A 120 -12.93 8.23 -3.40
C GLN A 120 -13.42 9.08 -4.58
N ARG A 121 -13.26 10.40 -4.52
CA ARG A 121 -13.66 11.28 -5.62
C ARG A 121 -12.90 10.97 -6.92
N TYR A 122 -11.60 10.67 -6.82
CA TYR A 122 -10.78 10.24 -7.95
C TYR A 122 -11.30 8.91 -8.53
N ALA A 123 -11.67 7.96 -7.67
CA ALA A 123 -12.21 6.67 -8.08
C ALA A 123 -13.58 6.79 -8.78
N ASP A 124 -14.44 7.67 -8.29
CA ASP A 124 -15.82 7.83 -8.77
C ASP A 124 -15.95 8.71 -10.02
N ASN A 125 -14.85 9.35 -10.46
CA ASN A 125 -14.87 10.26 -11.58
C ASN A 125 -15.35 9.58 -12.86
N ASN A 126 -14.78 8.42 -13.20
CA ASN A 126 -15.10 7.63 -14.40
C ASN A 126 -15.24 8.51 -15.68
N GLY A 127 -14.32 9.46 -15.87
CA GLY A 127 -14.24 10.32 -17.05
C GLY A 127 -15.19 11.53 -17.07
N LYS A 128 -15.93 11.81 -15.99
CA LYS A 128 -16.86 12.95 -15.92
C LYS A 128 -16.15 14.30 -15.88
N ASP A 129 -15.08 14.40 -15.10
CA ASP A 129 -14.21 15.57 -15.00
C ASP A 129 -12.87 15.25 -15.69
N TYR A 130 -12.51 16.09 -16.67
CA TYR A 130 -11.29 15.96 -17.45
C TYR A 130 -10.01 16.28 -16.64
N ALA A 131 -10.14 17.01 -15.53
CA ALA A 131 -9.04 17.29 -14.60
C ALA A 131 -8.70 16.09 -13.70
N LEU A 132 -9.58 15.08 -13.66
CA LEU A 132 -9.46 13.88 -12.84
C LEU A 132 -9.14 12.63 -13.69
N PRO A 133 -8.79 11.49 -13.07
CA PRO A 133 -8.50 10.27 -13.80
C PRO A 133 -9.70 9.77 -14.60
N GLU A 134 -9.45 9.29 -15.82
CA GLU A 134 -10.52 8.77 -16.70
C GLU A 134 -11.17 7.51 -16.12
N ASN A 135 -10.42 6.69 -15.40
CA ASN A 135 -10.93 5.54 -14.66
C ASN A 135 -10.08 5.31 -13.40
N PHE A 136 -10.62 4.54 -12.47
CA PHE A 136 -10.00 4.32 -11.17
C PHE A 136 -8.70 3.48 -11.25
N ASP A 137 -8.56 2.61 -12.24
CA ASP A 137 -7.36 1.78 -12.45
C ASP A 137 -6.11 2.60 -12.84
N LYS A 138 -6.32 3.83 -13.31
CA LYS A 138 -5.26 4.77 -13.67
C LYS A 138 -4.73 5.58 -12.48
N ILE A 139 -5.39 5.56 -11.31
CA ILE A 139 -4.95 6.34 -10.15
C ILE A 139 -3.56 5.89 -9.71
N PHE A 140 -2.68 6.87 -9.48
CA PHE A 140 -1.32 6.67 -9.00
C PHE A 140 -1.03 7.60 -7.84
N ILE A 141 -0.53 7.06 -6.73
CA ILE A 141 -0.12 7.84 -5.57
C ILE A 141 1.38 8.11 -5.68
N GLN A 142 1.78 9.37 -5.78
CA GLN A 142 3.19 9.77 -5.79
C GLN A 142 3.55 10.39 -4.44
N ILE A 143 4.51 9.81 -3.73
CA ILE A 143 5.01 10.37 -2.48
C ILE A 143 6.12 11.38 -2.78
N GLU A 144 5.97 12.60 -2.25
CA GLU A 144 7.01 13.63 -2.28
C GLU A 144 7.30 14.10 -0.86
N LEU A 145 8.47 13.72 -0.34
CA LEU A 145 8.98 14.22 0.94
C LEU A 145 10.15 15.16 0.71
N ASP A 146 10.36 16.09 1.64
CA ASP A 146 11.49 17.01 1.57
C ASP A 146 12.81 16.33 1.95
N SER A 147 13.93 17.02 1.69
CA SER A 147 15.28 16.52 1.98
C SER A 147 15.60 16.38 3.47
N THR A 148 14.76 16.93 4.35
CA THR A 148 14.88 16.81 5.81
C THR A 148 14.15 15.59 6.37
N SER A 149 13.26 15.00 5.57
CA SER A 149 12.47 13.83 5.92
C SER A 149 13.32 12.57 5.94
N ASN A 150 12.87 11.58 6.73
CA ASN A 150 13.53 10.30 6.90
C ASN A 150 12.54 9.13 6.79
N SER A 151 13.05 7.91 7.00
CA SER A 151 12.29 6.67 6.87
C SER A 151 11.09 6.57 7.82
N GLU A 152 11.12 7.20 8.99
CA GLU A 152 9.96 7.25 9.91
C GLU A 152 8.84 8.12 9.34
N ASN A 153 9.19 9.27 8.73
CA ASN A 153 8.23 10.13 8.05
C ASN A 153 7.57 9.40 6.88
N LEU A 154 8.36 8.64 6.11
CA LEU A 154 7.84 7.81 5.02
C LEU A 154 6.92 6.70 5.52
N GLU A 155 7.30 6.00 6.60
CA GLU A 155 6.48 4.96 7.21
C GLU A 155 5.13 5.51 7.70
N GLU A 156 5.15 6.62 8.43
CA GLU A 156 3.93 7.31 8.89
C GLU A 156 3.01 7.68 7.72
N LEU A 157 3.59 8.28 6.67
CA LEU A 157 2.83 8.69 5.49
C LEU A 157 2.24 7.49 4.74
N LEU A 158 3.01 6.41 4.58
CA LEU A 158 2.53 5.18 3.96
C LEU A 158 1.38 4.55 4.77
N ILE A 159 1.48 4.51 6.09
CA ILE A 159 0.39 4.01 6.95
C ILE A 159 -0.88 4.83 6.72
N GLY A 160 -0.79 6.16 6.71
CA GLY A 160 -1.93 7.04 6.45
C GLY A 160 -2.55 6.81 5.06
N ILE A 161 -1.72 6.63 4.02
CA ILE A 161 -2.18 6.28 2.66
C ILE A 161 -2.90 4.93 2.66
N LEU A 162 -2.33 3.91 3.30
CA LEU A 162 -2.93 2.57 3.37
C LEU A 162 -4.26 2.59 4.12
N ASP A 163 -4.36 3.30 5.24
CA ASP A 163 -5.59 3.40 6.02
C ASP A 163 -6.70 4.08 5.22
N GLY A 164 -6.38 5.17 4.52
CA GLY A 164 -7.34 5.85 3.63
C GLY A 164 -7.74 4.99 2.43
N PHE A 165 -6.78 4.28 1.82
CA PHE A 165 -7.05 3.34 0.75
C PHE A 165 -7.95 2.19 1.21
N ASP A 166 -7.62 1.55 2.33
CA ASP A 166 -8.41 0.44 2.90
C ASP A 166 -9.84 0.91 3.20
N LYS A 167 -10.02 2.13 3.71
CA LYS A 167 -11.35 2.72 3.95
C LYS A 167 -12.15 2.86 2.66
N VAL A 168 -11.57 3.43 1.61
CA VAL A 168 -12.22 3.58 0.30
C VAL A 168 -12.56 2.22 -0.30
N ASN A 169 -11.62 1.28 -0.29
CA ASN A 169 -11.78 -0.03 -0.92
C ASN A 169 -12.80 -0.94 -0.19
N ASN A 170 -13.02 -0.72 1.11
CA ASN A 170 -14.05 -1.43 1.89
C ASN A 170 -15.45 -0.81 1.74
N GLN A 171 -15.56 0.45 1.34
CA GLN A 171 -16.83 1.18 1.20
C GLN A 171 -17.32 1.25 -0.26
N GLY A 172 -16.40 1.24 -1.22
CA GLY A 172 -16.70 1.40 -2.64
C GLY A 172 -17.15 0.11 -3.33
N SER A 173 -17.91 0.26 -4.43
CA SER A 173 -18.23 -0.85 -5.34
C SER A 173 -17.04 -1.21 -6.25
N ASN A 174 -16.14 -0.26 -6.49
CA ASN A 174 -14.96 -0.44 -7.33
C ASN A 174 -13.78 -0.85 -6.47
N LYS A 175 -13.16 -1.99 -6.79
CA LYS A 175 -11.93 -2.41 -6.14
C LYS A 175 -10.75 -1.66 -6.73
N LEU A 176 -10.21 -0.73 -5.96
CA LEU A 176 -9.03 0.03 -6.36
C LEU A 176 -7.79 -0.87 -6.34
N ASN A 177 -6.86 -0.60 -7.25
CA ASN A 177 -5.55 -1.23 -7.28
C ASN A 177 -4.50 -0.17 -6.88
N LEU A 178 -3.95 -0.29 -5.67
CA LEU A 178 -3.06 0.73 -5.12
C LEU A 178 -1.68 0.70 -5.78
N LYS A 179 -1.37 1.76 -6.53
CA LYS A 179 -0.05 1.97 -7.12
C LYS A 179 0.60 3.18 -6.45
N ILE A 180 1.67 2.92 -5.68
CA ILE A 180 2.44 3.96 -4.99
C ILE A 180 3.82 4.05 -5.62
N GLY A 181 4.27 5.27 -5.91
CA GLY A 181 5.66 5.56 -6.29
C GLY A 181 6.28 6.61 -5.40
N LEU A 182 7.61 6.64 -5.37
CA LEU A 182 8.37 7.76 -4.83
C LEU A 182 8.60 8.77 -5.95
N LYS A 183 8.69 10.06 -5.60
CA LYS A 183 9.11 11.08 -6.55
C LYS A 183 10.47 10.69 -7.15
N TYR A 184 10.58 10.87 -8.45
CA TYR A 184 11.87 10.83 -9.13
C TYR A 184 12.22 12.26 -9.51
N ASP A 185 13.33 12.77 -8.98
CA ASP A 185 14.00 13.89 -9.62
C ASP A 185 14.83 13.32 -10.78
N ASP A 186 14.43 13.64 -12.01
CA ASP A 186 15.09 13.23 -13.27
C ASP A 186 16.57 13.69 -13.39
N LEU A 187 17.11 14.34 -12.35
CA LEU A 187 18.44 14.93 -12.31
C LEU A 187 19.55 13.94 -11.92
N ILE A 188 19.22 12.72 -11.48
CA ILE A 188 20.24 11.68 -11.26
C ILE A 188 20.50 10.97 -12.61
N ARG A 189 20.97 11.72 -13.60
CA ARG A 189 21.77 11.15 -14.69
C ARG A 189 23.16 10.90 -14.12
N ILE A 190 23.38 9.70 -13.61
CA ILE A 190 24.74 9.22 -13.33
C ILE A 190 25.38 9.04 -14.71
N ASN A 191 26.23 10.00 -15.09
CA ASN A 191 27.22 9.82 -16.15
C ASN A 191 28.29 8.84 -15.69
#